data_AF-A0A0F0FVG8-F1
#
_entry.id   AF-A0A0F0FVG8-F1
#
_cell.length_a   1.000
_cell.length_b   1.000
_cell.length_c   1.000
_cell.angle_alpha   90.00
_cell.angle_beta   90.00
_cell.angle_gamma   90.00
#
_symmetry.space_group_name_H-M   'P 1'
#
loop_
_entity.id
_entity.type
_entity.pdbx_description
1 polymer ?
#
loop_
_entity_poly.entity_id
_entity_poly.type
_entity_poly.pdbx_seq_one_letter_code
_entity_poly.pdbx_strand_id
1 'polypeptide(L)'
;MKATGTFFFVVGPSGAGKDSLIDGARATLGDDYVFARRVITRPDGSAGEEHEGVSDTEFTRRQRSGEFLVTWDAHGLRYGLPMSLMLELDRGRNVVANGSRGVIAELAARLPRFVVVLVTAPHDVLAQRIAARGRESGDQVARRVARTGAPVPPDVSCITVSNDSTLDVGMARFVGALRNRTEASSAEQPASRASLMAKLRGQPLDEAAYAAVLQDAIAGRYTEAELTEFLIAATRTLTDDEVVALARARTAFTPRIDWDEPLVVDKHSMGGVPGSRITLIVVPIVAAYGLAMPKTSSRAITSAAGTADAMETVARVDLTQEDVRRCVAQARACIAWNGHLNHSVIDDVMNAITRPLRLDSRRWSVASILSKKYTAGATHVIVDLPYGPETKLATRADAEALGALFEHVGKGLGLHVRALVTDGSRPIGRGIGPALEVRDVRLVLDNDPDAPADLREKALRFAGEIIAFDPRVGSPEQGMRIATALLNEGKAKAAFDRIAAAQGVRPDPVVPGVHTQVVAATTQGQVTAIEGLQISGVARAAGAPRDAGAGIDLLCTISAQVAPGQPLYRIHADSAEALTAAAALVRVGGECHQAVRIDPD
;
A
#
# COMPACT_ATOMS: atom_id res chain seq x y z
N MET A 1 -24.72 -26.43 -26.94
CA MET A 1 -24.56 -25.16 -27.71
C MET A 1 -23.31 -24.47 -27.18
N LYS A 2 -22.42 -23.97 -28.05
CA LYS A 2 -21.31 -23.10 -27.59
C LYS A 2 -21.93 -21.86 -26.93
N ALA A 3 -21.34 -21.40 -25.83
CA ALA A 3 -21.78 -20.16 -25.18
C ALA A 3 -21.64 -18.98 -26.18
N THR A 4 -22.58 -18.05 -26.16
CA THR A 4 -22.50 -16.83 -26.98
C THR A 4 -21.27 -16.02 -26.60
N GLY A 5 -20.61 -15.40 -27.58
CA GLY A 5 -19.42 -14.58 -27.36
C GLY A 5 -19.71 -13.29 -26.59
N THR A 6 -18.68 -12.67 -26.03
CA THR A 6 -18.80 -11.36 -25.37
C THR A 6 -18.50 -10.23 -26.35
N PHE A 7 -19.32 -9.18 -26.34
CA PHE A 7 -19.07 -7.94 -27.08
C PHE A 7 -18.34 -6.93 -26.17
N PHE A 8 -17.07 -6.67 -26.46
CA PHE A 8 -16.21 -5.70 -25.79
C PHE A 8 -16.21 -4.36 -26.53
N PHE A 9 -16.73 -3.33 -25.88
CA PHE A 9 -16.85 -1.99 -26.45
C PHE A 9 -15.86 -1.02 -25.82
N VAL A 10 -14.84 -0.67 -26.59
CA VAL A 10 -13.69 0.11 -26.12
C VAL A 10 -13.99 1.60 -26.22
N VAL A 11 -13.92 2.28 -25.08
CA VAL A 11 -14.18 3.72 -24.93
C VAL A 11 -13.10 4.36 -24.07
N GLY A 12 -12.97 5.69 -24.13
CA GLY A 12 -11.95 6.41 -23.35
C GLY A 12 -11.63 7.77 -23.95
N PRO A 13 -10.98 8.68 -23.19
CA PRO A 13 -10.67 10.01 -23.67
C PRO A 13 -9.75 9.98 -24.90
N SER A 14 -9.74 11.08 -25.64
CA SER A 14 -8.79 11.28 -26.73
C SER A 14 -7.36 11.21 -26.17
N GLY A 15 -6.45 10.52 -26.86
CA GLY A 15 -5.07 10.35 -26.38
C GLY A 15 -4.84 9.19 -25.40
N ALA A 16 -5.88 8.50 -24.95
CA ALA A 16 -5.76 7.34 -24.05
C ALA A 16 -5.07 6.11 -24.68
N GLY A 17 -4.83 6.13 -26.00
CA GLY A 17 -4.12 5.06 -26.72
C GLY A 17 -5.00 3.87 -27.15
N LYS A 18 -6.33 4.03 -27.21
CA LYS A 18 -7.29 2.97 -27.59
C LYS A 18 -6.90 2.23 -28.86
N ASP A 19 -6.63 2.95 -29.94
CA ASP A 19 -6.33 2.35 -31.25
C ASP A 19 -5.05 1.51 -31.19
N SER A 20 -3.99 2.03 -30.55
CA SER A 20 -2.72 1.32 -30.34
C SER A 20 -2.88 0.05 -29.49
N LEU A 21 -3.75 0.07 -28.48
CA LEU A 21 -4.04 -1.12 -27.67
C LEU A 21 -4.84 -2.17 -28.44
N ILE A 22 -5.81 -1.73 -29.25
CA ILE A 22 -6.60 -2.62 -30.10
C ILE A 22 -5.72 -3.27 -31.17
N ASP A 23 -4.85 -2.51 -31.82
CA ASP A 23 -3.93 -3.04 -32.84
C ASP A 23 -2.91 -4.01 -32.23
N GLY A 24 -2.35 -3.69 -31.06
CA GLY A 24 -1.48 -4.61 -30.33
C GLY A 24 -2.20 -5.89 -29.88
N ALA A 25 -3.45 -5.78 -29.43
CA ALA A 25 -4.27 -6.93 -29.09
C ALA A 25 -4.59 -7.80 -30.31
N ARG A 26 -4.78 -7.21 -31.50
CA ARG A 26 -5.01 -7.94 -32.76
C ARG A 26 -3.86 -8.87 -33.12
N ALA A 27 -2.62 -8.46 -32.83
CA ALA A 27 -1.45 -9.29 -33.05
C ALA A 27 -1.29 -10.44 -32.03
N THR A 28 -2.01 -10.38 -30.90
CA THR A 28 -1.77 -11.26 -29.73
C THR A 28 -2.95 -12.20 -29.43
N LEU A 29 -4.18 -11.80 -29.77
CA LEU A 29 -5.39 -12.60 -29.56
C LEU A 29 -5.63 -13.54 -30.75
N GLY A 30 -6.05 -14.78 -30.45
CA GLY A 30 -6.34 -15.80 -31.48
C GLY A 30 -7.73 -15.66 -32.11
N ASP A 31 -8.08 -16.64 -32.96
CA ASP A 31 -9.29 -16.63 -33.82
C ASP A 31 -10.64 -16.58 -33.08
N ASP A 32 -10.63 -16.74 -31.75
CA ASP A 32 -11.79 -16.56 -30.88
C ASP A 32 -12.17 -15.09 -30.67
N TYR A 33 -11.37 -14.14 -31.17
CA TYR A 33 -11.63 -12.70 -31.14
C TYR A 33 -11.75 -12.11 -32.55
N VAL A 34 -12.78 -11.30 -32.75
CA VAL A 34 -13.04 -10.56 -33.99
C VAL A 34 -12.94 -9.07 -33.68
N PHE A 35 -12.08 -8.36 -34.40
CA PHE A 35 -11.94 -6.92 -34.29
C PHE A 35 -12.88 -6.24 -35.27
N ALA A 36 -13.83 -5.46 -34.75
CA ALA A 36 -14.87 -4.86 -35.56
C ALA A 36 -14.31 -3.77 -36.48
N ARG A 37 -14.54 -3.93 -37.79
CA ARG A 37 -14.29 -2.88 -38.78
C ARG A 37 -15.48 -1.92 -38.81
N ARG A 38 -15.24 -0.65 -38.51
CA ARG A 38 -16.27 0.40 -38.54
C ARG A 38 -16.57 0.83 -39.96
N VAL A 39 -17.82 1.15 -40.25
CA VAL A 39 -18.23 1.85 -41.48
C VAL A 39 -18.28 3.34 -41.18
N ILE A 40 -17.55 4.15 -41.94
CA ILE A 40 -17.35 5.57 -41.64
C ILE A 40 -17.54 6.40 -42.91
N THR A 41 -18.12 7.60 -42.77
CA THR A 41 -18.29 8.54 -43.89
C THR A 41 -16.99 9.29 -44.26
N ARG A 42 -15.90 8.54 -44.43
CA ARG A 42 -14.58 9.03 -44.85
C ARG A 42 -13.96 8.07 -45.87
N PRO A 43 -13.08 8.54 -46.79
CA PRO A 43 -12.49 7.67 -47.80
C PRO A 43 -11.62 6.55 -47.22
N ASP A 44 -11.63 5.38 -47.87
CA ASP A 44 -10.72 4.28 -47.56
C ASP A 44 -9.25 4.73 -47.66
N GLY A 45 -8.38 4.17 -46.81
CA GLY A 45 -6.96 4.51 -46.76
C GLY A 45 -6.62 5.84 -46.08
N SER A 46 -7.61 6.56 -45.53
CA SER A 46 -7.37 7.73 -44.68
C SER A 46 -6.60 7.37 -43.41
N ALA A 47 -5.70 8.25 -42.95
CA ALA A 47 -4.89 8.02 -41.75
C ALA A 47 -5.75 7.74 -40.49
N GLY A 48 -5.49 6.62 -39.83
CA GLY A 48 -6.22 6.15 -38.65
C GLY A 48 -6.35 4.63 -38.63
N GLU A 49 -7.27 4.11 -37.82
CA GLU A 49 -7.60 2.67 -37.82
C GLU A 49 -8.20 2.18 -39.15
N GLU A 50 -8.10 0.87 -39.39
CA GLU A 50 -8.73 0.20 -40.51
C GLU A 50 -10.27 0.29 -40.42
N HIS A 51 -10.91 0.77 -41.48
CA HIS A 51 -12.35 1.02 -41.55
C HIS A 51 -12.87 0.80 -42.98
N GLU A 52 -14.18 0.73 -43.16
CA GLU A 52 -14.85 0.74 -44.46
C GLU A 52 -15.36 2.16 -44.73
N GLY A 53 -14.83 2.80 -45.76
CA GLY A 53 -15.19 4.13 -46.19
C GLY A 53 -16.43 4.14 -47.10
N VAL A 54 -17.43 4.94 -46.76
CA VAL A 54 -18.65 5.11 -47.56
C VAL A 54 -19.00 6.58 -47.74
N SER A 55 -19.78 6.91 -48.76
CA SER A 55 -20.36 8.25 -48.89
C SER A 55 -21.49 8.47 -47.87
N ASP A 56 -21.82 9.72 -47.54
CA ASP A 56 -22.98 10.03 -46.67
C ASP A 56 -24.30 9.48 -47.23
N THR A 57 -24.45 9.48 -48.57
CA THR A 57 -25.62 8.92 -49.26
C THR A 57 -25.71 7.42 -49.03
N GLU A 58 -24.60 6.70 -49.18
CA GLU A 58 -24.54 5.26 -48.97
C GLU A 58 -24.71 4.89 -47.49
N PHE A 59 -24.08 5.63 -46.58
CA PHE A 59 -24.27 5.43 -45.13
C PHE A 59 -25.74 5.57 -44.73
N THR A 60 -26.42 6.62 -45.23
CA THR A 60 -27.83 6.87 -44.96
C THR A 60 -28.71 5.75 -45.53
N ARG A 61 -28.38 5.23 -46.72
CA ARG A 61 -29.07 4.08 -47.31
C ARG A 61 -28.95 2.84 -46.42
N ARG A 62 -27.73 2.50 -46.00
CA ARG A 62 -27.44 1.33 -45.13
C ARG A 62 -28.08 1.44 -43.75
N GLN A 63 -28.13 2.65 -43.19
CA GLN A 63 -28.82 2.90 -41.93
C GLN A 63 -30.33 2.67 -42.05
N ARG A 64 -30.95 3.11 -43.17
CA ARG A 64 -32.38 2.88 -43.43
C ARG A 64 -32.74 1.43 -43.70
N SER A 65 -31.84 0.65 -44.28
CA SER A 65 -32.03 -0.79 -44.50
C SER A 65 -31.72 -1.64 -43.25
N GLY A 66 -31.33 -1.02 -42.13
CA GLY A 66 -31.06 -1.74 -40.88
C GLY A 66 -29.75 -2.53 -40.89
N GLU A 67 -28.78 -2.14 -41.73
CA GLU A 67 -27.50 -2.86 -41.85
C GLU A 67 -26.54 -2.61 -40.66
N PHE A 68 -26.87 -1.68 -39.75
CA PHE A 68 -26.05 -1.33 -38.60
C PHE A 68 -26.66 -1.78 -37.27
N LEU A 69 -25.82 -2.36 -36.41
CA LEU A 69 -26.11 -2.65 -35.01
C LEU A 69 -26.31 -1.36 -34.22
N VAL A 70 -25.46 -0.37 -34.48
CA VAL A 70 -25.58 0.97 -33.93
C VAL A 70 -24.86 1.98 -34.82
N THR A 71 -25.32 3.23 -34.79
CA THR A 71 -24.73 4.36 -35.51
C THR A 71 -24.58 5.58 -34.61
N TRP A 72 -23.55 6.39 -34.82
CA TRP A 72 -23.39 7.68 -34.14
C TRP A 72 -22.63 8.70 -34.98
N ASP A 73 -22.80 9.98 -34.64
CA ASP A 73 -22.11 11.11 -35.23
C ASP A 73 -20.98 11.58 -34.31
N ALA A 74 -19.78 11.80 -34.87
CA ALA A 74 -18.66 12.39 -34.14
C ALA A 74 -17.70 13.12 -35.10
N HIS A 75 -17.18 14.28 -34.69
CA HIS A 75 -16.19 15.04 -35.47
C HIS A 75 -16.60 15.32 -36.93
N GLY A 76 -17.89 15.53 -37.19
CA GLY A 76 -18.42 15.80 -38.53
C GLY A 76 -18.50 14.56 -39.44
N LEU A 77 -18.27 13.37 -38.90
CA LEU A 77 -18.37 12.09 -39.60
C LEU A 77 -19.42 11.21 -38.94
N ARG A 78 -19.98 10.27 -39.71
CA ARG A 78 -20.88 9.22 -39.22
C ARG A 78 -20.15 7.90 -39.12
N TYR A 79 -20.46 7.16 -38.07
CA TYR A 79 -19.85 5.89 -37.74
C TYR A 79 -20.94 4.85 -37.54
N GLY A 80 -20.74 3.65 -38.08
CA GLY A 80 -21.64 2.52 -37.95
C GLY A 80 -20.87 1.25 -37.60
N LEU A 81 -21.44 0.45 -36.71
CA LEU A 81 -21.00 -0.93 -36.48
C LEU A 81 -21.97 -1.87 -37.22
N PRO A 82 -21.48 -2.73 -38.14
CA PRO A 82 -22.34 -3.62 -38.92
C PRO A 82 -23.16 -4.61 -38.07
N MET A 83 -24.39 -4.92 -38.49
CA MET A 83 -25.21 -5.98 -37.89
C MET A 83 -24.57 -7.37 -37.98
N SER A 84 -23.68 -7.60 -38.95
CA SER A 84 -22.98 -8.87 -39.13
C SER A 84 -22.15 -9.28 -37.91
N LEU A 85 -21.78 -8.34 -37.03
CA LEU A 85 -21.10 -8.63 -35.77
C LEU A 85 -21.95 -9.46 -34.80
N MET A 86 -23.29 -9.44 -34.91
CA MET A 86 -24.14 -10.31 -34.10
C MET A 86 -23.93 -11.79 -34.44
N LEU A 87 -23.76 -12.10 -35.73
CA LEU A 87 -23.49 -13.47 -36.18
C LEU A 87 -22.17 -14.01 -35.60
N GLU A 88 -21.23 -13.13 -35.33
CA GLU A 88 -19.95 -13.48 -34.71
C GLU A 88 -20.09 -13.86 -33.24
N LEU A 89 -20.91 -13.12 -32.50
CA LEU A 89 -21.28 -13.47 -31.14
C LEU A 89 -22.05 -14.79 -31.07
N ASP A 90 -22.97 -15.02 -32.00
CA ASP A 90 -23.77 -16.26 -32.07
C ASP A 90 -22.89 -17.50 -32.38
N ARG A 91 -21.79 -17.31 -33.11
CA ARG A 91 -20.75 -18.33 -33.33
C ARG A 91 -19.85 -18.57 -32.12
N GLY A 92 -20.04 -17.81 -31.04
CA GLY A 92 -19.26 -17.88 -29.81
C GLY A 92 -17.96 -17.07 -29.86
N ARG A 93 -17.72 -16.26 -30.90
CA ARG A 93 -16.53 -15.41 -31.00
C ARG A 93 -16.76 -14.10 -30.25
N ASN A 94 -15.71 -13.64 -29.56
CA ASN A 94 -15.74 -12.36 -28.87
C ASN A 94 -15.53 -11.22 -29.86
N VAL A 95 -16.30 -10.14 -29.76
CA VAL A 95 -16.14 -8.98 -30.66
C VAL A 95 -15.49 -7.84 -29.89
N VAL A 96 -14.43 -7.24 -30.44
CA VAL A 96 -13.78 -6.04 -29.88
C VAL A 96 -14.06 -4.86 -30.81
N ALA A 97 -14.79 -3.86 -30.33
CA ALA A 97 -15.22 -2.72 -31.12
C ALA A 97 -14.83 -1.39 -30.48
N ASN A 98 -14.22 -0.50 -31.25
CA ASN A 98 -13.90 0.86 -30.84
C ASN A 98 -15.12 1.77 -31.03
N GLY A 99 -15.50 2.58 -30.05
CA GLY A 99 -16.64 3.47 -30.25
C GLY A 99 -16.79 4.62 -29.28
N SER A 100 -17.97 5.26 -29.34
CA SER A 100 -18.33 6.43 -28.55
C SER A 100 -19.20 6.07 -27.36
N ARG A 101 -19.03 6.77 -26.24
CA ARG A 101 -19.86 6.54 -25.05
C ARG A 101 -21.35 6.83 -25.28
N GLY A 102 -21.69 7.64 -26.28
CA GLY A 102 -23.06 8.03 -26.60
C GLY A 102 -23.97 6.87 -27.04
N VAL A 103 -23.40 5.72 -27.42
CA VAL A 103 -24.16 4.55 -27.90
C VAL A 103 -24.14 3.37 -26.93
N ILE A 104 -23.56 3.53 -25.74
CA ILE A 104 -23.43 2.45 -24.75
C ILE A 104 -24.80 1.92 -24.33
N ALA A 105 -25.76 2.82 -24.04
CA ALA A 105 -27.09 2.43 -23.58
C ALA A 105 -27.88 1.65 -24.66
N GLU A 106 -27.78 2.07 -25.92
CA GLU A 106 -28.42 1.36 -27.03
C GLU A 106 -27.83 -0.04 -27.25
N LEU A 107 -26.50 -0.15 -27.18
CA LEU A 107 -25.80 -1.43 -27.30
C LEU A 107 -26.13 -2.37 -26.13
N ALA A 108 -26.17 -1.86 -24.90
CA ALA A 108 -26.52 -2.63 -23.71
C ALA A 108 -27.94 -3.22 -23.79
N ALA A 109 -28.89 -2.49 -24.39
CA ALA A 109 -30.26 -2.97 -24.57
C ALA A 109 -30.38 -4.07 -25.66
N ARG A 110 -29.42 -4.16 -26.58
CA ARG A 110 -29.46 -5.07 -27.74
C ARG A 110 -28.55 -6.28 -27.60
N LEU A 111 -27.52 -6.21 -26.78
CA LEU A 111 -26.48 -7.23 -26.69
C LEU A 111 -26.61 -8.04 -25.39
N PRO A 112 -26.79 -9.37 -25.46
CA PRO A 112 -26.98 -10.21 -24.29
C PRO A 112 -25.72 -10.32 -23.41
N ARG A 113 -24.52 -10.15 -24.00
CA ARG A 113 -23.23 -10.14 -23.30
C ARG A 113 -22.40 -8.95 -23.74
N PHE A 114 -22.47 -7.88 -22.98
CA PHE A 114 -21.86 -6.59 -23.31
C PHE A 114 -20.95 -6.10 -22.19
N VAL A 115 -19.71 -5.75 -22.54
CA VAL A 115 -18.71 -5.25 -21.61
C VAL A 115 -18.10 -3.98 -22.18
N VAL A 116 -18.15 -2.89 -21.42
CA VAL A 116 -17.44 -1.65 -21.76
C VAL A 116 -16.00 -1.74 -21.27
N VAL A 117 -15.05 -1.44 -22.15
CA VAL A 117 -13.62 -1.34 -21.80
C VAL A 117 -13.23 0.13 -21.78
N LEU A 118 -13.14 0.69 -20.59
CA LEU A 118 -12.76 2.09 -20.38
C LEU A 118 -11.23 2.21 -20.31
N VAL A 119 -10.61 2.69 -21.37
CA VAL A 119 -9.18 2.98 -21.39
C VAL A 119 -8.94 4.36 -20.77
N THR A 120 -8.10 4.44 -19.75
CA THR A 120 -7.71 5.68 -19.05
C THR A 120 -6.21 5.93 -19.16
N ALA A 121 -5.80 7.18 -19.00
CA ALA A 121 -4.41 7.56 -18.79
C ALA A 121 -4.37 8.84 -17.94
N PRO A 122 -3.30 9.08 -17.16
CA PRO A 122 -3.10 10.30 -16.40
C PRO A 122 -3.19 11.57 -17.27
N HIS A 123 -3.65 12.68 -16.69
CA HIS A 123 -3.91 13.92 -17.43
C HIS A 123 -2.67 14.50 -18.11
N ASP A 124 -1.51 14.39 -17.48
CA ASP A 124 -0.20 14.75 -18.01
C ASP A 124 0.20 13.86 -19.20
N VAL A 125 -0.02 12.56 -19.10
CA VAL A 125 0.24 11.60 -20.20
C VAL A 125 -0.70 11.85 -21.38
N LEU A 126 -1.98 12.12 -21.13
CA LEU A 126 -2.95 12.49 -22.18
C LEU A 126 -2.54 13.78 -22.87
N ALA A 127 -2.17 14.81 -22.10
CA ALA A 127 -1.72 16.09 -22.62
C ALA A 127 -0.46 15.94 -23.49
N GLN A 128 0.55 15.20 -23.03
CA GLN A 128 1.76 14.91 -23.80
C GLN A 128 1.46 14.16 -25.11
N ARG A 129 0.61 13.12 -25.07
CA ARG A 129 0.24 12.32 -26.25
C ARG A 129 -0.62 13.09 -27.25
N ILE A 130 -1.45 14.02 -26.79
CA ILE A 130 -2.24 14.91 -27.66
C ILE A 130 -1.33 15.98 -28.27
N ALA A 131 -0.44 16.59 -27.48
CA ALA A 131 0.51 17.60 -27.93
C ALA A 131 1.50 17.05 -28.96
N ALA A 132 1.99 15.83 -28.78
CA ALA A 132 2.90 15.14 -29.71
C ALA A 132 2.32 14.91 -31.12
N ARG A 133 0.99 15.07 -31.31
CA ARG A 133 0.34 14.96 -32.64
C ARG A 133 0.46 16.25 -33.47
N GLY A 134 0.97 17.35 -32.90
CA GLY A 134 1.38 18.55 -33.62
C GLY A 134 0.28 19.36 -34.30
N ARG A 135 -0.99 19.20 -33.90
CA ARG A 135 -2.16 19.80 -34.60
C ARG A 135 -2.93 20.86 -33.78
N GLU A 136 -2.53 21.17 -32.54
CA GLU A 136 -3.36 21.98 -31.61
C GLU A 136 -2.51 22.86 -30.67
N SER A 137 -3.05 24.01 -30.23
CA SER A 137 -2.40 24.90 -29.25
C SER A 137 -2.64 24.44 -27.80
N GLY A 138 -1.81 24.89 -26.83
CA GLY A 138 -1.85 24.44 -25.43
C GLY A 138 -3.23 24.52 -24.76
N ASP A 139 -3.99 25.58 -25.01
CA ASP A 139 -5.35 25.76 -24.48
C ASP A 139 -6.38 24.81 -25.09
N GLN A 140 -6.17 24.38 -26.35
CA GLN A 140 -7.03 23.42 -27.03
C GLN A 140 -6.79 21.99 -26.50
N VAL A 141 -5.55 21.67 -26.15
CA VAL A 141 -5.18 20.39 -25.50
C VAL A 141 -5.80 20.30 -24.11
N ALA A 142 -5.69 21.35 -23.29
CA ALA A 142 -6.25 21.38 -21.93
C ALA A 142 -7.79 21.22 -21.93
N ARG A 143 -8.50 21.91 -22.83
CA ARG A 143 -9.96 21.77 -22.98
C ARG A 143 -10.39 20.37 -23.42
N ARG A 144 -9.56 19.70 -24.24
CA ARG A 144 -9.83 18.34 -24.75
C ARG A 144 -9.57 17.26 -23.70
N VAL A 145 -8.58 17.48 -22.84
CA VAL A 145 -8.28 16.64 -21.68
C VAL A 145 -9.35 16.77 -20.59
N ALA A 146 -9.94 17.96 -20.43
CA ALA A 146 -11.00 18.24 -19.46
C ALA A 146 -12.42 17.78 -19.88
N ARG A 147 -12.62 17.31 -21.12
CA ARG A 147 -13.93 16.91 -21.62
C ARG A 147 -14.32 15.53 -21.12
N THR A 148 -15.14 15.49 -20.07
CA THR A 148 -15.74 14.25 -19.56
C THR A 148 -16.86 13.80 -20.51
N GLY A 149 -16.67 12.65 -21.18
CA GLY A 149 -17.74 12.04 -21.98
C GLY A 149 -18.89 11.54 -21.11
N ALA A 150 -20.04 11.20 -21.74
CA ALA A 150 -21.20 10.63 -21.05
C ALA A 150 -20.78 9.48 -20.11
N PRO A 151 -21.35 9.38 -18.90
CA PRO A 151 -21.03 8.30 -17.97
C PRO A 151 -21.46 6.95 -18.53
N VAL A 152 -20.75 5.89 -18.15
CA VAL A 152 -21.19 4.52 -18.43
C VAL A 152 -22.42 4.25 -17.53
N PRO A 153 -23.53 3.72 -18.06
CA PRO A 153 -24.69 3.37 -17.23
C PRO A 153 -24.29 2.38 -16.12
N PRO A 154 -24.84 2.53 -14.89
CA PRO A 154 -24.41 1.76 -13.72
C PRO A 154 -24.73 0.26 -13.82
N ASP A 155 -25.68 -0.12 -14.67
CA ASP A 155 -26.11 -1.49 -14.97
C ASP A 155 -25.26 -2.18 -16.05
N VAL A 156 -24.30 -1.48 -16.65
CA VAL A 156 -23.42 -2.01 -17.70
C VAL A 156 -22.07 -2.41 -17.13
N SER A 157 -21.68 -3.67 -17.34
CA SER A 157 -20.36 -4.18 -16.95
C SER A 157 -19.25 -3.35 -17.58
N CYS A 158 -18.44 -2.70 -16.75
CA CYS A 158 -17.33 -1.85 -17.19
C CYS A 158 -16.01 -2.35 -16.58
N ILE A 159 -14.97 -2.48 -17.41
CA ILE A 159 -13.60 -2.73 -16.97
C ILE A 159 -12.73 -1.54 -17.32
N THR A 160 -11.92 -1.08 -16.37
CA THR A 160 -11.01 0.04 -16.57
C THR A 160 -9.60 -0.47 -16.87
N VAL A 161 -9.01 -0.02 -17.98
CA VAL A 161 -7.64 -0.35 -18.37
C VAL A 161 -6.80 0.92 -18.34
N SER A 162 -5.85 0.99 -17.40
CA SER A 162 -4.91 2.10 -17.30
C SER A 162 -3.76 1.93 -18.29
N ASN A 163 -3.62 2.90 -19.20
CA ASN A 163 -2.52 3.05 -20.14
C ASN A 163 -1.58 4.20 -19.71
N ASP A 164 -1.09 4.09 -18.47
CA ASP A 164 -0.25 5.07 -17.75
C ASP A 164 1.26 4.88 -17.93
N SER A 165 1.70 3.80 -18.59
CA SER A 165 3.10 3.41 -18.73
C SER A 165 3.47 3.19 -20.20
N THR A 166 4.35 2.23 -20.49
CA THR A 166 4.72 1.83 -21.84
C THR A 166 3.55 1.16 -22.58
N LEU A 167 3.59 1.20 -23.92
CA LEU A 167 2.56 0.59 -24.76
C LEU A 167 2.46 -0.93 -24.51
N ASP A 168 3.59 -1.61 -24.28
CA ASP A 168 3.61 -3.05 -24.01
C ASP A 168 2.91 -3.42 -22.70
N VAL A 169 3.12 -2.62 -21.65
CA VAL A 169 2.44 -2.80 -20.35
C VAL A 169 0.94 -2.52 -20.50
N GLY A 170 0.58 -1.43 -21.22
CA GLY A 170 -0.81 -1.12 -21.54
C GLY A 170 -1.49 -2.24 -22.34
N MET A 171 -0.79 -2.80 -23.33
CA MET A 171 -1.28 -3.90 -24.17
C MET A 171 -1.46 -5.19 -23.36
N ALA A 172 -0.50 -5.55 -22.52
CA ALA A 172 -0.61 -6.72 -21.65
C ALA A 172 -1.82 -6.61 -20.70
N ARG A 173 -2.04 -5.43 -20.11
CA ARG A 173 -3.23 -5.15 -19.28
C ARG A 173 -4.52 -5.24 -20.08
N PHE A 174 -4.54 -4.67 -21.29
CA PHE A 174 -5.72 -4.69 -22.15
C PHE A 174 -6.08 -6.12 -22.58
N VAL A 175 -5.11 -6.89 -23.08
CA VAL A 175 -5.28 -8.31 -23.45
C VAL A 175 -5.70 -9.16 -22.24
N GLY A 176 -5.06 -8.96 -21.09
CA GLY A 176 -5.42 -9.64 -19.85
C GLY A 176 -6.86 -9.34 -19.42
N ALA A 177 -7.30 -8.08 -19.51
CA ALA A 177 -8.67 -7.71 -19.17
C ALA A 177 -9.72 -8.36 -20.07
N LEU A 178 -9.44 -8.48 -21.38
CA LEU A 178 -10.30 -9.18 -22.34
C LEU A 178 -10.37 -10.69 -22.03
N ARG A 179 -9.21 -11.34 -21.85
CA ARG A 179 -9.13 -12.79 -21.55
C ARG A 179 -9.81 -13.14 -20.22
N ASN A 180 -9.48 -12.41 -19.15
CA ASN A 180 -10.06 -12.65 -17.83
C ASN A 180 -11.58 -12.53 -17.85
N ARG A 181 -12.14 -11.60 -18.63
CA ARG A 181 -13.60 -11.45 -18.78
C ARG A 181 -14.24 -12.50 -19.66
N THR A 182 -13.56 -12.95 -20.70
CA THR A 182 -14.00 -14.10 -21.51
C THR A 182 -14.03 -15.37 -20.66
N GLU A 183 -12.99 -15.62 -19.86
CA GLU A 183 -12.85 -16.78 -18.98
C GLU A 183 -13.85 -16.74 -17.81
N ALA A 184 -13.99 -15.62 -17.11
CA ALA A 184 -14.92 -15.45 -15.99
C ALA A 184 -16.39 -15.61 -16.40
N SER A 185 -16.72 -15.34 -17.67
CA SER A 185 -18.07 -15.54 -18.19
C SER A 185 -18.31 -16.94 -18.79
N SER A 186 -17.25 -17.77 -18.88
CA SER A 186 -17.32 -19.18 -19.27
C SER A 186 -17.20 -20.14 -18.08
N ALA A 187 -16.70 -19.67 -16.94
CA ALA A 187 -16.57 -20.45 -15.72
C ALA A 187 -17.89 -20.48 -14.93
N GLU A 188 -18.27 -21.65 -14.43
CA GLU A 188 -19.22 -21.77 -13.32
C GLU A 188 -18.82 -20.82 -12.18
N GLN A 189 -19.82 -20.21 -11.52
CA GLN A 189 -19.56 -19.34 -10.37
C GLN A 189 -18.65 -20.06 -9.35
N PRO A 190 -17.63 -19.39 -8.80
CA PRO A 190 -16.74 -20.05 -7.86
C PRO A 190 -17.52 -20.54 -6.65
N ALA A 191 -17.27 -21.78 -6.20
CA ALA A 191 -17.97 -22.37 -5.06
C ALA A 191 -17.85 -21.52 -3.78
N SER A 192 -16.74 -20.77 -3.65
CA SER A 192 -16.48 -19.80 -2.58
C SER A 192 -17.46 -18.61 -2.55
N ARG A 193 -18.20 -18.34 -3.65
CA ARG A 193 -19.23 -17.29 -3.71
C ARG A 193 -20.30 -17.51 -2.65
N ALA A 194 -20.62 -18.77 -2.33
CA ALA A 194 -21.56 -19.09 -1.26
C ALA A 194 -21.04 -18.57 0.10
N SER A 195 -19.74 -18.74 0.38
CA SER A 195 -19.08 -18.23 1.58
C SER A 195 -19.00 -16.70 1.59
N LEU A 196 -18.68 -16.08 0.45
CA LEU A 196 -18.72 -14.62 0.31
C LEU A 196 -20.12 -14.07 0.65
N MET A 197 -21.17 -14.68 0.11
CA MET A 197 -22.57 -14.31 0.37
C MET A 197 -23.00 -14.60 1.81
N ALA A 198 -22.51 -15.68 2.42
CA ALA A 198 -22.74 -15.96 3.83
C ALA A 198 -22.18 -14.83 4.70
N LYS A 199 -20.96 -14.34 4.40
CA LYS A 199 -20.38 -13.22 5.15
C LYS A 199 -21.13 -11.91 4.96
N LEU A 200 -21.63 -11.64 3.75
CA LEU A 200 -22.51 -10.49 3.48
C LEU A 200 -23.80 -10.54 4.30
N ARG A 201 -24.32 -11.74 4.60
CA ARG A 201 -25.47 -11.96 5.49
C ARG A 201 -25.10 -11.92 6.99
N GLY A 202 -23.85 -11.59 7.32
CA GLY A 202 -23.35 -11.54 8.70
C GLY A 202 -23.06 -12.91 9.32
N GLN A 203 -23.02 -13.98 8.53
CA GLN A 203 -22.70 -15.32 9.03
C GLN A 203 -21.19 -15.47 9.22
N PRO A 204 -20.74 -16.17 10.28
CA PRO A 204 -19.33 -16.42 10.49
C PRO A 204 -18.77 -17.39 9.45
N LEU A 205 -17.51 -17.22 9.06
CA LEU A 205 -16.78 -18.12 8.16
C LEU A 205 -15.70 -18.91 8.92
N ASP A 206 -15.54 -20.18 8.55
CA ASP A 206 -14.44 -21.01 9.03
C ASP A 206 -13.16 -20.82 8.19
N GLU A 207 -12.09 -21.54 8.57
CA GLU A 207 -10.79 -21.46 7.92
C GLU A 207 -10.85 -21.85 6.44
N ALA A 208 -11.59 -22.93 6.12
CA ALA A 208 -11.71 -23.42 4.74
C ALA A 208 -12.46 -22.42 3.85
N ALA A 209 -13.54 -21.81 4.37
CA ALA A 209 -14.29 -20.78 3.69
C ALA A 209 -13.43 -19.53 3.44
N TYR A 210 -12.67 -19.06 4.44
CA TYR A 210 -11.76 -17.94 4.25
C TYR A 210 -10.65 -18.26 3.23
N ALA A 211 -10.06 -19.46 3.28
CA ALA A 211 -9.05 -19.87 2.31
C ALA A 211 -9.61 -19.86 0.88
N ALA A 212 -10.81 -20.42 0.68
CA ALA A 212 -11.47 -20.45 -0.62
C ALA A 212 -11.77 -19.04 -1.16
N VAL A 213 -12.31 -18.15 -0.31
CA VAL A 213 -12.60 -16.75 -0.69
C VAL A 213 -11.30 -16.00 -1.04
N LEU A 214 -10.25 -16.15 -0.23
CA LEU A 214 -8.97 -15.49 -0.49
C LEU A 214 -8.30 -16.01 -1.78
N GLN A 215 -8.35 -17.31 -2.03
CA GLN A 215 -7.83 -17.90 -3.26
C GLN A 215 -8.54 -17.33 -4.50
N ASP A 216 -9.86 -17.18 -4.43
CA ASP A 216 -10.64 -16.68 -5.55
C ASP A 216 -10.52 -15.16 -5.74
N ALA A 217 -10.30 -14.43 -4.65
CA ALA A 217 -9.91 -13.03 -4.70
C ALA A 217 -8.56 -12.84 -5.41
N ILE A 218 -7.54 -13.65 -5.06
CA ILE A 218 -6.22 -13.61 -5.71
C ILE A 218 -6.32 -13.98 -7.19
N ALA A 219 -7.14 -14.98 -7.52
CA ALA A 219 -7.36 -15.43 -8.89
C ALA A 219 -8.23 -14.47 -9.73
N GLY A 220 -8.70 -13.34 -9.17
CA GLY A 220 -9.52 -12.37 -9.89
C GLY A 220 -10.91 -12.90 -10.27
N ARG A 221 -11.43 -13.90 -9.55
CA ARG A 221 -12.73 -14.55 -9.83
C ARG A 221 -13.93 -13.77 -9.28
N TYR A 222 -13.67 -12.71 -8.52
CA TYR A 222 -14.69 -11.78 -8.03
C TYR A 222 -14.54 -10.42 -8.69
N THR A 223 -15.65 -9.71 -8.83
CA THR A 223 -15.63 -8.29 -9.20
C THR A 223 -15.11 -7.43 -8.05
N GLU A 224 -14.59 -6.25 -8.37
CA GLU A 224 -14.16 -5.27 -7.37
C GLU A 224 -15.29 -4.88 -6.40
N ALA A 225 -16.53 -4.80 -6.91
CA ALA A 225 -17.72 -4.53 -6.11
C ALA A 225 -17.98 -5.65 -5.08
N GLU A 226 -17.96 -6.91 -5.49
CA GLU A 226 -18.18 -8.06 -4.60
C GLU A 226 -17.10 -8.17 -3.52
N LEU A 227 -15.84 -7.96 -3.88
CA LEU A 227 -14.76 -7.90 -2.90
C LEU A 227 -14.94 -6.74 -1.94
N THR A 228 -15.31 -5.56 -2.45
CA THR A 228 -15.55 -4.38 -1.61
C THR A 228 -16.66 -4.63 -0.60
N GLU A 229 -17.79 -5.17 -1.02
CA GLU A 229 -18.90 -5.51 -0.14
C GLU A 229 -18.49 -6.56 0.91
N PHE A 230 -17.77 -7.60 0.49
CA PHE A 230 -17.24 -8.62 1.39
C PHE A 230 -16.34 -8.01 2.47
N LEU A 231 -15.46 -7.07 2.11
CA LEU A 231 -14.54 -6.44 3.07
C LEU A 231 -15.23 -5.49 4.02
N ILE A 232 -16.23 -4.74 3.55
CA ILE A 232 -17.08 -3.93 4.43
C ILE A 232 -17.81 -4.84 5.43
N ALA A 233 -18.38 -5.95 4.97
CA ALA A 233 -19.05 -6.91 5.86
C ALA A 233 -18.08 -7.56 6.86
N ALA A 234 -16.93 -8.03 6.38
CA ALA A 234 -15.91 -8.67 7.22
C ALA A 234 -15.36 -7.72 8.29
N THR A 235 -14.99 -6.49 7.93
CA THR A 235 -14.46 -5.51 8.89
C THR A 235 -15.44 -5.14 10.00
N ARG A 236 -16.75 -5.25 9.76
CA ARG A 236 -17.80 -4.97 10.74
C ARG A 236 -18.17 -6.14 11.64
N THR A 237 -17.98 -7.39 11.17
CA THR A 237 -18.60 -8.57 11.79
C THR A 237 -17.61 -9.67 12.19
N LEU A 238 -16.30 -9.48 11.97
CA LEU A 238 -15.28 -10.46 12.37
C LEU A 238 -15.34 -10.78 13.87
N THR A 239 -15.66 -12.03 14.22
CA THR A 239 -15.53 -12.55 15.61
C THR A 239 -14.08 -12.90 15.95
N ASP A 240 -13.77 -13.23 17.21
CA ASP A 240 -12.39 -13.63 17.60
C ASP A 240 -11.99 -14.93 16.88
N ASP A 241 -12.89 -15.91 16.85
CA ASP A 241 -12.71 -17.20 16.17
C ASP A 241 -12.51 -17.02 14.65
N GLU A 242 -13.25 -16.10 14.03
CA GLU A 242 -13.06 -15.80 12.61
C GLU A 242 -11.71 -15.14 12.33
N VAL A 243 -11.19 -14.32 13.25
CA VAL A 243 -9.84 -13.74 13.10
C VAL A 243 -8.78 -14.84 13.18
N VAL A 244 -8.96 -15.85 14.04
CA VAL A 244 -8.11 -17.06 14.08
C VAL A 244 -8.19 -17.81 12.75
N ALA A 245 -9.41 -18.11 12.28
CA ALA A 245 -9.66 -18.82 11.03
C ALA A 245 -9.04 -18.09 9.82
N LEU A 246 -9.23 -16.77 9.74
CA LEU A 246 -8.64 -15.91 8.73
C LEU A 246 -7.12 -15.91 8.81
N ALA A 247 -6.54 -15.83 10.01
CA ALA A 247 -5.10 -15.85 10.18
C ALA A 247 -4.51 -17.19 9.70
N ARG A 248 -5.13 -18.33 10.05
CA ARG A 248 -4.73 -19.66 9.59
C ARG A 248 -4.85 -19.81 8.08
N ALA A 249 -5.99 -19.43 7.51
CA ALA A 249 -6.22 -19.46 6.06
C ALA A 249 -5.14 -18.68 5.30
N ARG A 250 -4.71 -17.52 5.81
CA ARG A 250 -3.65 -16.72 5.20
C ARG A 250 -2.28 -17.41 5.20
N THR A 251 -1.99 -18.29 6.16
CA THR A 251 -0.71 -19.02 6.20
C THR A 251 -0.56 -20.02 5.05
N ALA A 252 -1.65 -20.47 4.43
CA ALA A 252 -1.61 -21.43 3.33
C ALA A 252 -1.01 -20.85 2.04
N PHE A 253 -0.98 -19.52 1.88
CA PHE A 253 -0.53 -18.84 0.67
C PHE A 253 0.96 -18.50 0.67
N THR A 254 1.68 -18.76 1.76
CA THR A 254 3.11 -18.45 1.86
C THR A 254 3.80 -19.53 2.68
N PRO A 255 4.80 -20.24 2.11
CA PRO A 255 5.55 -21.25 2.85
C PRO A 255 6.16 -20.67 4.12
N ARG A 256 6.10 -21.45 5.21
CA ARG A 256 6.79 -21.10 6.45
C ARG A 256 8.29 -21.35 6.33
N ILE A 257 9.10 -20.40 6.76
CA ILE A 257 10.54 -20.58 6.91
C ILE A 257 10.78 -21.46 8.15
N ASP A 258 11.49 -22.56 7.95
CA ASP A 258 12.08 -23.33 9.06
C ASP A 258 13.49 -22.81 9.34
N TRP A 259 13.77 -22.60 10.62
CA TRP A 259 15.04 -22.08 11.14
C TRP A 259 15.87 -23.14 11.85
N ASP A 260 15.35 -24.38 12.00
CA ASP A 260 15.98 -25.45 12.79
C ASP A 260 16.32 -25.01 14.23
N GLU A 261 15.48 -24.12 14.79
CA GLU A 261 15.64 -23.58 16.13
C GLU A 261 14.30 -23.57 16.87
N PRO A 262 14.27 -23.97 18.15
CA PRO A 262 13.03 -24.01 18.92
C PRO A 262 12.53 -22.61 19.31
N LEU A 263 13.41 -21.61 19.34
CA LEU A 263 13.11 -20.26 19.81
C LEU A 263 13.57 -19.20 18.79
N VAL A 264 12.66 -18.86 17.88
CA VAL A 264 12.78 -17.73 16.95
C VAL A 264 11.85 -16.61 17.41
N VAL A 265 12.41 -15.44 17.68
CA VAL A 265 11.70 -14.30 18.26
C VAL A 265 11.45 -13.22 17.21
N ASP A 266 10.35 -12.48 17.35
CA ASP A 266 10.09 -11.28 16.55
C ASP A 266 9.38 -10.20 17.39
N LYS A 267 9.45 -8.95 16.94
CA LYS A 267 8.76 -7.81 17.52
C LYS A 267 7.88 -7.15 16.47
N HIS A 268 6.64 -6.84 16.83
CA HIS A 268 5.78 -5.99 16.03
C HIS A 268 5.42 -4.72 16.80
N SER A 269 5.02 -3.67 16.08
CA SER A 269 4.40 -2.50 16.67
C SER A 269 3.27 -2.05 15.77
N MET A 270 2.12 -1.71 16.36
CA MET A 270 1.03 -1.09 15.61
C MET A 270 1.45 0.27 15.03
N GLY A 271 2.51 0.88 15.58
CA GLY A 271 3.05 2.16 15.13
C GLY A 271 2.14 3.33 15.47
N GLY A 272 2.33 4.44 14.77
CA GLY A 272 1.60 5.69 15.03
C GLY A 272 2.31 6.64 15.99
N VAL A 273 3.44 6.25 16.57
CA VAL A 273 4.29 7.13 17.39
C VAL A 273 5.53 7.55 16.60
N PRO A 274 5.74 8.86 16.35
CA PRO A 274 6.93 9.37 15.68
C PRO A 274 8.22 9.09 16.49
N GLY A 275 9.35 8.92 15.81
CA GLY A 275 10.65 8.72 16.44
C GLY A 275 10.87 7.35 17.12
N SER A 276 9.83 6.51 17.22
CA SER A 276 9.91 5.20 17.91
C SER A 276 10.67 4.12 17.11
N ARG A 277 11.99 4.28 16.96
CA ARG A 277 12.90 3.30 16.31
C ARG A 277 13.56 2.32 17.26
N ILE A 278 12.87 1.97 18.33
CA ILE A 278 13.34 0.94 19.28
C ILE A 278 13.73 -0.37 18.61
N THR A 279 13.15 -0.73 17.46
CA THR A 279 13.49 -1.98 16.75
C THR A 279 14.98 -2.07 16.39
N LEU A 280 15.61 -0.94 16.02
CA LEU A 280 17.03 -0.92 15.67
C LEU A 280 17.95 -1.08 16.90
N ILE A 281 17.40 -1.02 18.12
CA ILE A 281 18.11 -1.24 19.38
C ILE A 281 17.74 -2.62 19.96
N VAL A 282 16.47 -3.00 19.90
CA VAL A 282 15.96 -4.29 20.40
C VAL A 282 16.59 -5.45 19.65
N VAL A 283 16.60 -5.40 18.31
CA VAL A 283 17.15 -6.49 17.48
C VAL A 283 18.62 -6.78 17.81
N PRO A 284 19.54 -5.79 17.85
CA PRO A 284 20.91 -6.08 18.20
C PRO A 284 21.12 -6.52 19.66
N ILE A 285 20.32 -6.05 20.63
CA ILE A 285 20.38 -6.57 22.01
C ILE A 285 20.03 -8.06 22.03
N VAL A 286 18.92 -8.44 21.38
CA VAL A 286 18.45 -9.83 21.29
C VAL A 286 19.46 -10.72 20.54
N ALA A 287 20.03 -10.22 19.45
CA ALA A 287 21.08 -10.91 18.71
C ALA A 287 22.38 -11.08 19.52
N ALA A 288 22.74 -10.07 20.33
CA ALA A 288 23.89 -10.13 21.24
C ALA A 288 23.68 -11.14 22.38
N TYR A 289 22.44 -11.31 22.85
CA TYR A 289 22.07 -12.37 23.79
C TYR A 289 22.16 -13.77 23.13
N GLY A 290 21.82 -13.87 21.84
CA GLY A 290 22.03 -15.06 21.02
C GLY A 290 20.75 -15.68 20.44
N LEU A 291 19.59 -15.00 20.52
CA LEU A 291 18.35 -15.51 19.91
C LEU A 291 18.25 -15.13 18.42
N ALA A 292 17.63 -16.00 17.63
CA ALA A 292 17.35 -15.75 16.23
C ALA A 292 16.20 -14.74 16.07
N MET A 293 16.43 -13.63 15.36
CA MET A 293 15.44 -12.59 15.11
C MET A 293 15.42 -12.13 13.64
N PRO A 294 14.75 -12.87 12.74
CA PRO A 294 14.60 -12.52 11.32
C PRO A 294 13.58 -11.38 11.12
N LYS A 295 13.88 -10.18 11.62
CA LYS A 295 12.93 -9.06 11.66
C LYS A 295 12.61 -8.57 10.24
N THR A 296 11.33 -8.67 9.86
CA THR A 296 10.79 -8.02 8.65
C THR A 296 9.93 -6.82 9.02
N SER A 297 10.12 -5.69 8.34
CA SER A 297 9.44 -4.41 8.62
C SER A 297 8.93 -3.76 7.34
N SER A 298 7.80 -3.07 7.42
CA SER A 298 7.34 -2.21 6.33
C SER A 298 8.08 -0.87 6.32
N ARG A 299 8.06 -0.22 5.17
CA ARG A 299 8.36 1.21 5.04
C ARG A 299 7.23 2.05 5.62
N ALA A 300 7.51 3.32 5.86
CA ALA A 300 6.52 4.31 6.22
C ALA A 300 5.42 4.39 5.15
N ILE A 301 4.18 4.54 5.61
CA ILE A 301 3.03 4.85 4.75
C ILE A 301 2.55 6.25 5.08
N THR A 302 2.24 6.51 6.35
CA THR A 302 1.76 7.81 6.84
C THR A 302 2.71 8.51 7.80
N SER A 303 3.72 7.80 8.33
CA SER A 303 4.74 8.34 9.23
C SER A 303 5.89 8.98 8.45
N ALA A 304 6.68 9.82 9.15
CA ALA A 304 7.87 10.45 8.58
C ALA A 304 9.01 9.46 8.28
N ALA A 305 9.03 8.32 8.96
CA ALA A 305 9.92 7.20 8.67
C ALA A 305 9.27 5.87 9.10
N GLY A 306 9.70 4.78 8.48
CA GLY A 306 9.47 3.41 8.91
C GLY A 306 10.76 2.76 9.38
N THR A 307 10.66 1.59 10.01
CA THR A 307 11.86 0.84 10.45
C THR A 307 12.75 0.45 9.29
N ALA A 308 12.17 0.06 8.14
CA ALA A 308 12.95 -0.24 6.94
C ALA A 308 13.65 1.02 6.38
N ASP A 309 12.96 2.17 6.37
CA ASP A 309 13.57 3.43 5.89
C ASP A 309 14.74 3.87 6.77
N ALA A 310 14.61 3.73 8.10
CA ALA A 310 15.70 3.98 9.03
C ALA A 310 16.88 3.01 8.80
N MET A 311 16.62 1.70 8.72
CA MET A 311 17.69 0.71 8.48
C MET A 311 18.39 0.91 7.13
N GLU A 312 17.69 1.41 6.11
CA GLU A 312 18.27 1.70 4.79
C GLU A 312 19.31 2.83 4.79
N THR A 313 19.31 3.67 5.82
CA THR A 313 20.37 4.66 6.02
C THR A 313 21.71 4.05 6.44
N VAL A 314 21.70 2.79 6.90
CA VAL A 314 22.89 2.09 7.41
C VAL A 314 23.26 0.83 6.63
N ALA A 315 22.30 0.10 6.08
CA ALA A 315 22.53 -1.16 5.37
C ALA A 315 21.41 -1.45 4.36
N ARG A 316 21.65 -2.40 3.45
CA ARG A 316 20.63 -2.87 2.52
C ARG A 316 19.45 -3.48 3.27
N VAL A 317 18.23 -3.10 2.89
CA VAL A 317 16.98 -3.65 3.47
C VAL A 317 16.20 -4.52 2.50
N ASP A 318 16.44 -4.37 1.20
CA ASP A 318 15.88 -5.24 0.19
C ASP A 318 16.70 -6.53 0.13
N LEU A 319 16.20 -7.57 0.81
CA LEU A 319 16.87 -8.85 1.00
C LEU A 319 16.03 -9.96 0.39
N THR A 320 16.70 -10.93 -0.23
CA THR A 320 16.07 -12.20 -0.62
C THR A 320 15.89 -13.13 0.59
N GLN A 321 15.11 -14.21 0.45
CA GLN A 321 15.01 -15.22 1.52
C GLN A 321 16.38 -15.85 1.85
N GLU A 322 17.24 -16.02 0.85
CA GLU A 322 18.61 -16.52 1.02
C GLU A 322 19.48 -15.52 1.81
N ASP A 323 19.40 -14.23 1.47
CA ASP A 323 20.08 -13.18 2.23
C ASP A 323 19.62 -13.17 3.69
N VAL A 324 18.32 -13.30 3.95
CA VAL A 324 17.76 -13.35 5.29
C VAL A 324 18.31 -14.55 6.06
N ARG A 325 18.34 -15.75 5.45
CA ARG A 325 18.95 -16.94 6.06
C ARG A 325 20.43 -16.73 6.39
N ARG A 326 21.20 -16.16 5.45
CA ARG A 326 22.62 -15.84 5.65
C ARG A 326 22.80 -14.86 6.81
N CYS A 327 22.01 -13.80 6.87
CA CYS A 327 22.11 -12.79 7.93
C CYS A 327 21.84 -13.38 9.32
N VAL A 328 20.78 -14.20 9.44
CA VAL A 328 20.47 -14.87 10.72
C VAL A 328 21.54 -15.88 11.10
N ALA A 329 22.06 -16.66 10.15
CA ALA A 329 23.15 -17.60 10.43
C ALA A 329 24.43 -16.92 10.92
N GLN A 330 24.79 -15.76 10.33
CA GLN A 330 26.03 -15.05 10.65
C GLN A 330 25.92 -14.09 11.84
N ALA A 331 24.77 -13.42 11.98
CA ALA A 331 24.59 -12.31 12.91
C ALA A 331 23.43 -12.52 13.90
N ARG A 332 22.77 -13.68 13.88
CA ARG A 332 21.56 -14.02 14.66
C ARG A 332 20.31 -13.20 14.30
N ALA A 333 20.43 -12.18 13.46
CA ALA A 333 19.31 -11.34 13.11
C ALA A 333 19.48 -10.62 11.77
N CYS A 334 18.38 -10.08 11.27
CA CYS A 334 18.33 -9.08 10.21
C CYS A 334 17.19 -8.10 10.48
N ILE A 335 17.23 -6.91 9.89
CA ILE A 335 16.12 -5.96 9.78
C ILE A 335 15.90 -5.71 8.28
N ALA A 336 15.01 -6.51 7.69
CA ALA A 336 14.70 -6.48 6.27
C ALA A 336 13.40 -5.73 5.98
N TRP A 337 13.27 -5.20 4.76
CA TRP A 337 12.01 -4.71 4.24
C TRP A 337 11.11 -5.89 3.86
N ASN A 338 9.85 -5.82 4.29
CA ASN A 338 8.89 -6.91 4.15
C ASN A 338 8.39 -7.13 2.69
N GLY A 339 8.68 -6.20 1.77
CA GLY A 339 8.19 -6.19 0.38
C GLY A 339 8.35 -7.53 -0.35
N HIS A 340 9.50 -7.77 -0.97
CA HIS A 340 9.75 -9.01 -1.74
C HIS A 340 9.76 -10.30 -0.90
N LEU A 341 9.73 -10.20 0.44
CA LEU A 341 9.85 -11.34 1.35
C LEU A 341 8.52 -11.98 1.73
N ASN A 342 7.56 -11.19 2.21
CA ASN A 342 6.31 -11.70 2.78
C ASN A 342 5.12 -10.74 2.62
N HIS A 343 5.23 -9.72 1.75
CA HIS A 343 4.10 -8.92 1.34
C HIS A 343 3.25 -9.75 0.37
N SER A 344 2.00 -10.04 0.76
CA SER A 344 1.14 -10.95 0.00
C SER A 344 0.31 -10.19 -1.02
N VAL A 345 -0.01 -10.84 -2.15
CA VAL A 345 -0.98 -10.32 -3.14
C VAL A 345 -2.33 -10.01 -2.48
N ILE A 346 -2.69 -10.77 -1.44
CA ILE A 346 -3.86 -10.50 -0.61
C ILE A 346 -3.76 -9.08 -0.01
N ASP A 347 -2.62 -8.69 0.55
CA ASP A 347 -2.49 -7.37 1.14
C ASP A 347 -2.66 -6.26 0.10
N ASP A 348 -2.19 -6.43 -1.13
CA ASP A 348 -2.38 -5.44 -2.19
C ASP A 348 -3.85 -5.26 -2.57
N VAL A 349 -4.54 -6.37 -2.86
CA VAL A 349 -5.98 -6.38 -3.17
C VAL A 349 -6.78 -5.74 -2.02
N MET A 350 -6.47 -6.13 -0.79
CA MET A 350 -7.13 -5.63 0.41
C MET A 350 -6.87 -4.14 0.65
N ASN A 351 -5.62 -3.70 0.51
CA ASN A 351 -5.24 -2.30 0.74
C ASN A 351 -5.84 -1.36 -0.31
N ALA A 352 -5.96 -1.82 -1.56
CA ALA A 352 -6.58 -1.04 -2.64
C ALA A 352 -8.04 -0.67 -2.33
N ILE A 353 -8.75 -1.51 -1.57
CA ILE A 353 -10.15 -1.31 -1.19
C ILE A 353 -10.28 -0.64 0.18
N THR A 354 -9.57 -1.15 1.19
CA THR A 354 -9.75 -0.70 2.59
C THR A 354 -9.28 0.73 2.83
N ARG A 355 -8.20 1.17 2.17
CA ARG A 355 -7.61 2.48 2.42
C ARG A 355 -8.46 3.65 1.89
N PRO A 356 -8.93 3.64 0.62
CA PRO A 356 -9.80 4.72 0.14
C PRO A 356 -11.09 4.86 0.96
N LEU A 357 -11.62 3.74 1.44
CA LEU A 357 -12.86 3.67 2.22
C LEU A 357 -12.67 3.92 3.72
N ARG A 358 -11.41 4.05 4.20
CA ARG A 358 -11.07 4.24 5.62
C ARG A 358 -11.75 3.22 6.55
N LEU A 359 -11.83 1.97 6.12
CA LEU A 359 -12.48 0.90 6.90
C LEU A 359 -11.69 0.62 8.19
N ASP A 360 -12.40 0.40 9.30
CA ASP A 360 -11.77 -0.13 10.51
C ASP A 360 -11.32 -1.56 10.27
N SER A 361 -10.03 -1.70 9.98
CA SER A 361 -9.38 -2.95 9.64
C SER A 361 -8.51 -3.49 10.78
N ARG A 362 -8.70 -3.03 12.03
CA ARG A 362 -7.86 -3.44 13.18
C ARG A 362 -7.84 -4.95 13.36
N ARG A 363 -9.02 -5.59 13.43
CA ARG A 363 -9.15 -7.05 13.61
C ARG A 363 -8.57 -7.83 12.43
N TRP A 364 -8.83 -7.38 11.21
CA TRP A 364 -8.22 -7.94 9.99
C TRP A 364 -6.69 -7.81 10.01
N SER A 365 -6.18 -6.68 10.52
CA SER A 365 -4.74 -6.42 10.62
C SER A 365 -4.07 -7.39 11.58
N VAL A 366 -4.72 -7.81 12.67
CA VAL A 366 -4.19 -8.86 13.57
C VAL A 366 -3.91 -10.15 12.79
N ALA A 367 -4.88 -10.61 12.00
CA ALA A 367 -4.72 -11.80 11.15
C ALA A 367 -3.60 -11.62 10.11
N SER A 368 -3.53 -10.46 9.44
CA SER A 368 -2.45 -10.15 8.47
C SER A 368 -1.07 -10.11 9.13
N ILE A 369 -0.95 -9.50 10.31
CA ILE A 369 0.32 -9.36 11.03
C ILE A 369 0.82 -10.72 11.50
N LEU A 370 -0.01 -11.49 12.21
CA LEU A 370 0.42 -12.74 12.81
C LEU A 370 0.64 -13.85 11.78
N SER A 371 -0.14 -13.91 10.70
CA SER A 371 0.14 -14.84 9.59
C SER A 371 1.53 -14.61 8.98
N LYS A 372 1.95 -13.34 8.81
CA LYS A 372 3.32 -13.01 8.33
C LYS A 372 4.41 -13.36 9.33
N LYS A 373 4.14 -13.22 10.63
CA LYS A 373 5.08 -13.61 11.69
C LYS A 373 5.27 -15.12 11.70
N TYR A 374 4.16 -15.85 11.59
CA TYR A 374 4.16 -17.30 11.48
C TYR A 374 4.95 -17.79 10.26
N THR A 375 4.67 -17.25 9.07
CA THR A 375 5.35 -17.69 7.84
C THR A 375 6.82 -17.26 7.78
N ALA A 376 7.20 -16.17 8.47
CA ALA A 376 8.61 -15.83 8.69
C ALA A 376 9.35 -16.80 9.65
N GLY A 377 8.66 -17.80 10.19
CA GLY A 377 9.25 -18.82 11.07
C GLY A 377 9.32 -18.41 12.54
N ALA A 378 8.70 -17.28 12.94
CA ALA A 378 8.67 -16.89 14.34
C ALA A 378 7.93 -17.94 15.18
N THR A 379 8.34 -18.06 16.43
CA THR A 379 7.72 -18.91 17.46
C THR A 379 7.17 -18.06 18.59
N HIS A 380 7.88 -16.97 18.92
CA HIS A 380 7.52 -16.04 19.98
C HIS A 380 7.49 -14.62 19.40
N VAL A 381 6.43 -13.86 19.70
CA VAL A 381 6.24 -12.51 19.16
C VAL A 381 5.83 -11.57 20.27
N ILE A 382 6.56 -10.46 20.41
CA ILE A 382 6.12 -9.35 21.24
C ILE A 382 5.43 -8.28 20.39
N VAL A 383 4.31 -7.73 20.85
CA VAL A 383 3.52 -6.73 20.12
C VAL A 383 3.43 -5.44 20.92
N ASP A 384 3.97 -4.36 20.39
CA ASP A 384 3.85 -3.01 20.93
C ASP A 384 2.52 -2.37 20.48
N LEU A 385 1.70 -1.96 21.44
CA LEU A 385 0.39 -1.33 21.24
C LEU A 385 0.40 0.08 21.85
N PRO A 386 0.96 1.08 21.16
CA PRO A 386 0.88 2.46 21.62
C PRO A 386 -0.56 2.95 21.60
N TYR A 387 -1.02 3.54 22.70
CA TYR A 387 -2.27 4.27 22.77
C TYR A 387 -2.04 5.76 22.96
N GLY A 388 -2.97 6.58 22.47
CA GLY A 388 -2.92 8.03 22.60
C GLY A 388 -3.73 8.73 21.52
N PRO A 389 -3.99 10.04 21.69
CA PRO A 389 -4.92 10.80 20.84
C PRO A 389 -4.61 10.72 19.35
N GLU A 390 -3.32 10.68 18.99
CA GLU A 390 -2.84 10.69 17.61
C GLU A 390 -2.30 9.34 17.14
N THR A 391 -2.41 8.29 17.95
CA THR A 391 -1.99 6.93 17.58
C THR A 391 -3.12 6.17 16.89
N LYS A 392 -2.86 4.95 16.42
CA LYS A 392 -3.91 4.08 15.87
C LYS A 392 -4.94 3.62 16.92
N LEU A 393 -4.59 3.71 18.20
CA LEU A 393 -5.41 3.25 19.32
C LEU A 393 -5.67 4.45 20.23
N ALA A 394 -6.87 5.03 20.15
CA ALA A 394 -7.16 6.27 20.86
C ALA A 394 -7.09 6.12 22.38
N THR A 395 -7.56 4.97 22.90
CA THR A 395 -7.69 4.72 24.33
C THR A 395 -6.87 3.51 24.77
N ARG A 396 -6.53 3.50 26.07
CA ARG A 396 -5.88 2.35 26.70
C ARG A 396 -6.76 1.09 26.62
N ALA A 397 -8.08 1.24 26.80
CA ALA A 397 -9.03 0.13 26.73
C ALA A 397 -9.06 -0.51 25.33
N ASP A 398 -9.04 0.28 24.26
CA ASP A 398 -8.92 -0.23 22.88
C ASP A 398 -7.64 -1.03 22.68
N ALA A 399 -6.52 -0.55 23.24
CA ALA A 399 -5.24 -1.23 23.14
C ALA A 399 -5.20 -2.53 23.95
N GLU A 400 -5.79 -2.57 25.15
CA GLU A 400 -5.90 -3.79 25.96
C GLU A 400 -6.79 -4.84 25.25
N ALA A 401 -7.93 -4.43 24.70
CA ALA A 401 -8.82 -5.32 23.94
C ALA A 401 -8.13 -5.89 22.68
N LEU A 402 -7.42 -5.04 21.93
CA LEU A 402 -6.67 -5.51 20.75
C LEU A 402 -5.49 -6.41 21.16
N GLY A 403 -4.86 -6.15 22.30
CA GLY A 403 -3.82 -6.99 22.87
C GLY A 403 -4.30 -8.39 23.20
N ALA A 404 -5.45 -8.51 23.87
CA ALA A 404 -6.08 -9.80 24.13
C ALA A 404 -6.38 -10.57 22.83
N LEU A 405 -6.85 -9.87 21.79
CA LEU A 405 -7.07 -10.48 20.47
C LEU A 405 -5.75 -10.97 19.83
N PHE A 406 -4.66 -10.20 19.91
CA PHE A 406 -3.34 -10.65 19.43
C PHE A 406 -2.87 -11.93 20.14
N GLU A 407 -3.03 -12.00 21.45
CA GLU A 407 -2.63 -13.18 22.25
C GLU A 407 -3.51 -14.40 21.92
N HIS A 408 -4.83 -14.20 21.80
CA HIS A 408 -5.78 -15.24 21.40
C HIS A 408 -5.47 -15.80 20.01
N VAL A 409 -5.27 -14.93 19.01
CA VAL A 409 -4.93 -15.34 17.64
C VAL A 409 -3.55 -15.97 17.56
N GLY A 410 -2.60 -15.48 18.35
CA GLY A 410 -1.28 -16.08 18.53
C GLY A 410 -1.37 -17.54 18.96
N LYS A 411 -2.08 -17.80 20.06
CA LYS A 411 -2.37 -19.17 20.53
C LYS A 411 -3.07 -19.98 19.45
N GLY A 412 -4.02 -19.37 18.75
CA GLY A 412 -4.71 -19.94 17.61
C GLY A 412 -3.79 -20.36 16.46
N LEU A 413 -2.63 -19.74 16.26
CA LEU A 413 -1.63 -20.12 15.25
C LEU A 413 -0.50 -21.02 15.79
N GLY A 414 -0.49 -21.31 17.10
CA GLY A 414 0.64 -21.97 17.75
C GLY A 414 1.85 -21.06 17.96
N LEU A 415 1.63 -19.74 18.04
CA LEU A 415 2.64 -18.74 18.41
C LEU A 415 2.48 -18.36 19.88
N HIS A 416 3.61 -18.16 20.57
CA HIS A 416 3.60 -17.48 21.86
C HIS A 416 3.62 -15.97 21.65
N VAL A 417 2.47 -15.31 21.83
CA VAL A 417 2.34 -13.86 21.62
C VAL A 417 2.22 -13.16 22.96
N ARG A 418 2.96 -12.06 23.13
CA ARG A 418 2.84 -11.15 24.29
C ARG A 418 2.54 -9.74 23.80
N ALA A 419 1.40 -9.18 24.20
CA ALA A 419 1.03 -7.81 23.86
C ALA A 419 1.39 -6.83 24.99
N LEU A 420 2.07 -5.74 24.67
CA LEU A 420 2.41 -4.67 25.61
C LEU A 420 1.71 -3.37 25.19
N VAL A 421 0.82 -2.90 26.05
CA VAL A 421 0.18 -1.58 25.93
C VAL A 421 1.16 -0.50 26.41
N THR A 422 1.42 0.49 25.56
CA THR A 422 2.40 1.55 25.84
C THR A 422 1.81 2.93 25.61
N ASP A 423 2.34 3.93 26.32
CA ASP A 423 1.98 5.33 26.08
C ASP A 423 2.58 5.81 24.75
N GLY A 424 1.74 6.34 23.88
CA GLY A 424 2.08 6.95 22.60
C GLY A 424 1.59 8.39 22.47
N SER A 425 1.32 9.07 23.59
CA SER A 425 0.88 10.47 23.64
C SER A 425 1.91 11.48 23.14
N ARG A 426 3.18 11.08 23.00
CA ARG A 426 4.30 11.93 22.58
C ARG A 426 5.26 11.19 21.64
N PRO A 427 6.02 11.92 20.80
CA PRO A 427 7.16 11.36 20.09
C PRO A 427 8.15 10.68 21.04
N ILE A 428 8.88 9.68 20.55
CA ILE A 428 9.94 9.01 21.30
C ILE A 428 11.29 9.39 20.69
N GLY A 429 12.24 9.78 21.52
CA GLY A 429 13.52 10.32 21.05
C GLY A 429 13.43 11.79 20.62
N ARG A 430 14.50 12.30 20.02
CA ARG A 430 14.64 13.68 19.54
C ARG A 430 14.46 13.77 18.02
N GLY A 431 14.92 12.77 17.29
CA GLY A 431 14.88 12.71 15.84
C GLY A 431 13.57 12.13 15.30
N ILE A 432 13.02 12.76 14.27
CA ILE A 432 11.89 12.26 13.47
C ILE A 432 12.31 12.31 12.00
N GLY A 433 12.33 11.15 11.33
CA GLY A 433 12.86 11.00 9.96
C GLY A 433 14.05 10.02 9.91
N PRO A 434 14.37 9.41 8.76
CA PRO A 434 15.24 8.24 8.70
C PRO A 434 16.63 8.45 9.32
N ALA A 435 17.39 9.46 8.87
CA ALA A 435 18.74 9.71 9.39
C ALA A 435 18.75 10.21 10.84
N LEU A 436 17.79 11.07 11.20
CA LEU A 436 17.66 11.64 12.55
C LEU A 436 17.30 10.57 13.59
N GLU A 437 16.42 9.64 13.25
CA GLU A 437 16.08 8.52 14.13
C GLU A 437 17.25 7.53 14.28
N VAL A 438 18.03 7.30 13.22
CA VAL A 438 19.25 6.47 13.32
C VAL A 438 20.35 7.14 14.14
N ARG A 439 20.49 8.47 14.08
CA ARG A 439 21.39 9.20 14.98
C ARG A 439 21.04 8.90 16.44
N ASP A 440 19.77 9.00 16.81
CA ASP A 440 19.32 8.73 18.17
C ASP A 440 19.55 7.26 18.58
N VAL A 441 19.31 6.32 17.66
CA VAL A 441 19.63 4.91 17.86
C VAL A 441 21.12 4.70 18.13
N ARG A 442 22.00 5.36 17.38
CA ARG A 442 23.45 5.28 17.57
C ARG A 442 23.87 5.81 18.94
N LEU A 443 23.35 6.98 19.35
CA LEU A 443 23.60 7.53 20.69
C LEU A 443 23.24 6.52 21.79
N VAL A 444 22.09 5.83 21.66
CA VAL A 444 21.69 4.80 22.63
C VAL A 444 22.65 3.59 22.61
N LEU A 445 23.01 3.09 21.42
CA LEU A 445 23.93 1.94 21.28
C LEU A 445 25.36 2.25 21.76
N ASP A 446 25.79 3.51 21.63
CA ASP A 446 27.10 4.00 22.06
C ASP A 446 27.15 4.33 23.56
N ASN A 447 26.02 4.24 24.28
CA ASN A 447 25.85 4.72 25.66
C ASN A 447 26.25 6.20 25.81
N ASP A 448 25.95 7.01 24.80
CA ASP A 448 26.25 8.43 24.82
C ASP A 448 25.43 9.14 25.92
N PRO A 449 26.01 10.06 26.70
CA PRO A 449 25.27 10.85 27.70
C PRO A 449 24.08 11.64 27.13
N ASP A 450 24.14 12.02 25.85
CA ASP A 450 23.07 12.72 25.15
C ASP A 450 22.02 11.78 24.53
N ALA A 451 22.12 10.47 24.74
CA ALA A 451 21.15 9.51 24.25
C ALA A 451 19.74 9.78 24.80
N PRO A 452 18.69 9.73 23.97
CA PRO A 452 17.32 9.91 24.46
C PRO A 452 16.90 8.80 25.43
N ALA A 453 16.66 9.17 26.69
CA ALA A 453 16.37 8.24 27.77
C ALA A 453 15.09 7.42 27.53
N ASP A 454 14.05 8.05 27.00
CA ASP A 454 12.76 7.41 26.67
C ASP A 454 12.89 6.33 25.59
N LEU A 455 13.70 6.59 24.55
CA LEU A 455 14.02 5.63 23.50
C LEU A 455 14.79 4.44 24.08
N ARG A 456 15.79 4.71 24.91
CA ARG A 456 16.60 3.69 25.60
C ARG A 456 15.75 2.82 26.52
N GLU A 457 14.97 3.42 27.41
CA GLU A 457 14.11 2.72 28.37
C GLU A 457 13.08 1.83 27.68
N LYS A 458 12.40 2.36 26.65
CA LYS A 458 11.43 1.57 25.88
C LYS A 458 12.14 0.41 25.16
N ALA A 459 13.30 0.63 24.55
CA ALA A 459 14.04 -0.45 23.90
C ALA A 459 14.49 -1.55 24.87
N LEU A 460 15.03 -1.17 26.04
CA LEU A 460 15.44 -2.13 27.07
C LEU A 460 14.27 -2.94 27.61
N ARG A 461 13.10 -2.31 27.83
CA ARG A 461 11.89 -3.02 28.25
C ARG A 461 11.48 -4.10 27.26
N PHE A 462 11.41 -3.77 25.97
CA PHE A 462 11.02 -4.74 24.95
C PHE A 462 12.08 -5.83 24.77
N ALA A 463 13.37 -5.49 24.80
CA ALA A 463 14.44 -6.47 24.71
C ALA A 463 14.43 -7.43 25.91
N GLY A 464 14.18 -6.92 27.13
CA GLY A 464 14.10 -7.74 28.34
C GLY A 464 12.94 -8.74 28.30
N GLU A 465 11.76 -8.31 27.85
CA GLU A 465 10.59 -9.18 27.65
C GLU A 465 10.84 -10.26 26.58
N ILE A 466 11.52 -9.91 25.48
CA ILE A 466 11.90 -10.89 24.44
C ILE A 466 12.91 -11.90 24.98
N ILE A 467 13.94 -11.44 25.69
CA ILE A 467 14.96 -12.31 26.29
C ILE A 467 14.32 -13.25 27.33
N ALA A 468 13.28 -12.81 28.04
CA ALA A 468 12.55 -13.63 28.99
C ALA A 468 11.73 -14.77 28.36
N PHE A 469 11.54 -14.80 27.03
CA PHE A 469 11.02 -15.99 26.35
C PHE A 469 11.98 -17.18 26.43
N ASP A 470 13.27 -16.95 26.67
CA ASP A 470 14.20 -18.03 26.96
C ASP A 470 13.89 -18.62 28.36
N PRO A 471 13.50 -19.91 28.45
CA PRO A 471 13.14 -20.53 29.72
C PRO A 471 14.26 -20.47 30.77
N ARG A 472 15.52 -20.30 30.37
CA ARG A 472 16.68 -20.17 31.26
C ARG A 472 16.75 -18.82 31.97
N VAL A 473 16.10 -17.79 31.42
CA VAL A 473 16.07 -16.43 31.99
C VAL A 473 14.94 -16.32 33.01
N GLY A 474 13.78 -16.91 32.70
CA GLY A 474 12.68 -17.14 33.65
C GLY A 474 11.82 -15.92 34.00
N SER A 475 12.29 -14.67 33.82
CA SER A 475 11.46 -13.48 34.08
C SER A 475 11.85 -12.23 33.26
N PRO A 476 10.90 -11.31 32.99
CA PRO A 476 11.18 -10.02 32.36
C PRO A 476 12.18 -9.14 33.13
N GLU A 477 12.21 -9.21 34.46
CA GLU A 477 13.15 -8.45 35.29
C GLU A 477 14.58 -8.94 35.11
N GLN A 478 14.78 -10.27 35.02
CA GLN A 478 16.09 -10.84 34.70
C GLN A 478 16.48 -10.52 33.25
N GLY A 479 15.53 -10.61 32.31
CA GLY A 479 15.73 -10.23 30.92
C GLY A 479 16.15 -8.76 30.78
N MET A 480 15.51 -7.85 31.51
CA MET A 480 15.85 -6.43 31.55
C MET A 480 17.28 -6.20 32.06
N ARG A 481 17.69 -6.90 33.12
CA ARG A 481 19.07 -6.82 33.65
C ARG A 481 20.10 -7.28 32.62
N ILE A 482 19.82 -8.38 31.90
CA ILE A 482 20.68 -8.87 30.82
C ILE A 482 20.72 -7.89 29.66
N ALA A 483 19.58 -7.41 29.18
CA ALA A 483 19.49 -6.43 28.10
C ALA A 483 20.29 -5.15 28.42
N THR A 484 20.17 -4.66 29.65
CA THR A 484 20.89 -3.48 30.14
C THR A 484 22.40 -3.74 30.16
N ALA A 485 22.85 -4.90 30.65
CA ALA A 485 24.26 -5.26 30.64
C ALA A 485 24.82 -5.35 29.21
N LEU A 486 24.12 -6.02 28.29
CA LEU A 486 24.52 -6.15 26.88
C LEU A 486 24.63 -4.79 26.16
N LEU A 487 23.74 -3.85 26.50
CA LEU A 487 23.82 -2.48 25.98
C LEU A 487 25.03 -1.73 26.57
N ASN A 488 25.18 -1.73 27.90
CA ASN A 488 26.25 -1.00 28.59
C ASN A 488 27.65 -1.51 28.25
N GLU A 489 27.79 -2.82 28.03
CA GLU A 489 29.06 -3.46 27.66
C GLU A 489 29.41 -3.29 26.16
N GLY A 490 28.60 -2.57 25.38
CA GLY A 490 28.81 -2.34 23.95
C GLY A 490 28.55 -3.57 23.06
N LYS A 491 28.06 -4.68 23.62
CA LYS A 491 27.76 -5.92 22.88
C LYS A 491 26.59 -5.74 21.91
N ALA A 492 25.59 -4.94 22.29
CA ALA A 492 24.50 -4.56 21.39
C ALA A 492 25.03 -3.79 20.17
N LYS A 493 25.88 -2.79 20.37
CA LYS A 493 26.52 -2.05 19.27
C LYS A 493 27.28 -2.99 18.33
N ALA A 494 28.13 -3.86 18.88
CA ALA A 494 28.87 -4.84 18.09
C ALA A 494 27.94 -5.78 17.30
N ALA A 495 26.79 -6.16 17.85
CA ALA A 495 25.79 -6.94 17.13
C ALA A 495 25.11 -6.14 16.02
N PHE A 496 24.79 -4.86 16.24
CA PHE A 496 24.25 -3.97 15.20
C PHE A 496 25.21 -3.87 14.01
N ASP A 497 26.50 -3.68 14.28
CA ASP A 497 27.54 -3.61 13.25
C ASP A 497 27.66 -4.93 12.46
N ARG A 498 27.57 -6.09 13.14
CA ARG A 498 27.53 -7.40 12.48
C ARG A 498 26.29 -7.61 11.60
N ILE A 499 25.11 -7.18 12.07
CA ILE A 499 23.86 -7.27 11.31
C ILE A 499 23.95 -6.40 10.04
N ALA A 500 24.42 -5.15 10.19
CA ALA A 500 24.63 -4.26 9.06
C ALA A 500 25.64 -4.85 8.05
N ALA A 501 26.74 -5.44 8.53
CA ALA A 501 27.72 -6.12 7.69
C ALA A 501 27.13 -7.30 6.91
N ALA A 502 26.35 -8.17 7.56
CA ALA A 502 25.74 -9.33 6.92
C ALA A 502 24.67 -8.96 5.88
N GLN A 503 23.96 -7.84 6.10
CA GLN A 503 23.00 -7.27 5.16
C GLN A 503 23.66 -6.56 3.97
N GLY A 504 24.88 -6.06 4.16
CA GLY A 504 25.58 -5.18 3.23
C GLY A 504 25.49 -3.74 3.71
N VAL A 505 26.59 -3.24 4.30
CA VAL A 505 26.70 -1.87 4.82
C VAL A 505 26.56 -0.87 3.69
N ARG A 506 25.84 0.22 3.95
CA ARG A 506 25.82 1.37 3.04
C ARG A 506 27.17 2.08 3.10
N PRO A 507 27.86 2.29 1.96
CA PRO A 507 29.20 2.90 1.97
C PRO A 507 29.18 4.35 2.46
N ASP A 508 28.15 5.11 2.07
CA ASP A 508 27.97 6.51 2.46
C ASP A 508 26.84 6.64 3.50
N PRO A 509 27.16 6.87 4.78
CA PRO A 509 26.16 7.06 5.82
C PRO A 509 25.28 8.27 5.51
N VAL A 510 23.96 8.11 5.62
CA VAL A 510 23.05 9.25 5.51
C VAL A 510 23.11 10.07 6.79
N VAL A 511 23.31 11.38 6.63
CA VAL A 511 23.30 12.35 7.73
C VAL A 511 22.10 13.29 7.59
N PRO A 512 21.67 13.97 8.67
CA PRO A 512 20.60 14.96 8.58
C PRO A 512 20.92 16.05 7.55
N GLY A 513 19.90 16.47 6.79
CA GLY A 513 20.01 17.43 5.71
C GLY A 513 20.57 18.78 6.17
N VAL A 514 21.36 19.40 5.29
CA VAL A 514 22.12 20.64 5.61
C VAL A 514 21.26 21.90 5.56
N HIS A 515 20.16 21.87 4.81
CA HIS A 515 19.21 22.99 4.78
C HIS A 515 18.35 22.92 6.03
N THR A 516 18.53 23.89 6.92
CA THR A 516 17.86 23.89 8.21
C THR A 516 17.12 25.18 8.51
N GLN A 517 16.03 25.06 9.26
CA GLN A 517 15.31 26.19 9.85
C GLN A 517 14.94 25.84 11.28
N VAL A 518 15.30 26.73 12.21
CA VAL A 518 14.90 26.62 13.61
C VAL A 518 13.52 27.24 13.80
N VAL A 519 12.65 26.52 14.50
CA VAL A 519 11.38 27.04 15.00
C VAL A 519 11.55 27.32 16.48
N ALA A 520 11.34 28.58 16.86
CA ALA A 520 11.53 29.07 18.22
C ALA A 520 10.20 29.36 18.92
N ALA A 521 10.23 29.37 20.25
CA ALA A 521 9.10 29.76 21.08
C ALA A 521 8.71 31.21 20.81
N THR A 522 7.42 31.48 20.65
CA THR A 522 6.88 32.83 20.46
C THR A 522 6.53 33.50 21.78
N THR A 523 6.28 32.71 22.82
CA THR A 523 5.88 33.14 24.16
C THR A 523 6.80 32.49 25.20
N GLN A 524 6.80 33.08 26.40
CA GLN A 524 7.36 32.42 27.57
C GLN A 524 6.35 31.40 28.12
N GLY A 525 6.83 30.31 28.71
CA GLY A 525 6.00 29.40 29.50
C GLY A 525 6.54 27.98 29.53
N GLN A 526 5.68 27.04 29.92
CA GLN A 526 6.01 25.61 29.99
C GLN A 526 5.52 24.84 28.76
N VAL A 527 6.38 24.01 28.17
CA VAL A 527 5.96 23.08 27.11
C VAL A 527 5.03 22.01 27.70
N THR A 528 3.76 21.98 27.30
CA THR A 528 2.76 21.02 27.82
C THR A 528 2.52 19.83 26.90
N ALA A 529 2.73 19.99 25.60
CA ALA A 529 2.54 18.91 24.63
C ALA A 529 3.41 19.07 23.37
N ILE A 530 3.71 17.95 22.72
CA ILE A 530 4.33 17.89 21.39
C ILE A 530 3.43 17.02 20.51
N GLU A 531 2.76 17.64 19.54
CA GLU A 531 1.77 17.00 18.65
C GLU A 531 2.50 16.20 17.55
N GLY A 532 2.58 14.89 17.75
CA GLY A 532 3.37 13.98 16.92
C GLY A 532 2.93 13.91 15.46
N LEU A 533 1.63 14.04 15.18
CA LEU A 533 1.07 14.07 13.83
C LEU A 533 1.49 15.34 13.09
N GLN A 534 1.51 16.49 13.78
CA GLN A 534 1.96 17.76 13.21
C GLN A 534 3.46 17.72 12.94
N ILE A 535 4.27 17.26 13.91
CA ILE A 535 5.72 17.06 13.73
C ILE A 535 6.02 16.14 12.54
N SER A 536 5.29 15.02 12.43
CA SER A 536 5.42 14.11 11.29
C SER A 536 4.94 14.73 9.98
N GLY A 537 3.97 15.62 10.02
CA GLY A 537 3.52 16.42 8.87
C GLY A 537 4.62 17.33 8.34
N VAL A 538 5.27 18.09 9.23
CA VAL A 538 6.39 18.97 8.87
C VAL A 538 7.58 18.16 8.35
N ALA A 539 7.94 17.06 9.01
CA ALA A 539 9.02 16.17 8.55
C ALA A 539 8.76 15.63 7.13
N ARG A 540 7.52 15.24 6.82
CA ARG A 540 7.14 14.77 5.48
C ARG A 540 7.18 15.88 4.43
N ALA A 541 6.75 17.08 4.80
CA ALA A 541 6.84 18.25 3.92
C ALA A 541 8.31 18.63 3.63
N ALA A 542 9.23 18.36 4.56
CA ALA A 542 10.66 18.54 4.38
C ALA A 542 11.31 17.48 3.46
N GLY A 543 10.60 16.39 3.12
CA GLY A 543 11.05 15.36 2.20
C GLY A 543 11.00 13.93 2.76
N ALA A 544 10.88 13.75 4.07
CA ALA A 544 10.93 12.43 4.70
C ALA A 544 9.71 11.56 4.31
N PRO A 545 9.86 10.22 4.14
CA PRO A 545 11.10 9.45 4.21
C PRO A 545 11.87 9.38 2.88
N ARG A 546 11.38 9.99 1.79
CA ARG A 546 12.00 9.86 0.45
C ARG A 546 13.41 10.46 0.45
N ASP A 547 13.53 11.63 1.05
CA ASP A 547 14.79 12.30 1.29
C ASP A 547 15.25 11.90 2.70
N ALA A 548 16.18 10.95 2.77
CA ALA A 548 16.49 10.26 4.03
C ALA A 548 17.21 11.18 5.05
N GLY A 549 17.81 12.29 4.60
CA GLY A 549 18.37 13.32 5.48
C GLY A 549 17.31 14.28 6.03
N ALA A 550 16.12 14.33 5.44
CA ALA A 550 15.05 15.22 5.87
C ALA A 550 14.34 14.73 7.15
N GLY A 551 13.84 15.67 7.94
CA GLY A 551 13.09 15.38 9.15
C GLY A 551 13.06 16.53 10.16
N ILE A 552 12.81 16.18 11.42
CA ILE A 552 12.74 17.11 12.56
C ILE A 552 13.69 16.66 13.65
N ASP A 553 14.38 17.62 14.25
CA ASP A 553 15.18 17.47 15.47
C ASP A 553 14.52 18.25 16.60
N LEU A 554 13.97 17.55 17.60
CA LEU A 554 13.35 18.17 18.78
C LEU A 554 14.44 18.72 19.70
N LEU A 555 14.33 20.01 20.04
CA LEU A 555 15.28 20.75 20.88
C LEU A 555 14.71 21.07 22.27
N CYS A 556 13.47 20.67 22.53
CA CYS A 556 12.79 20.82 23.80
C CYS A 556 12.12 19.50 24.20
N THR A 557 11.82 19.38 25.49
CA THR A 557 11.05 18.27 26.06
C THR A 557 9.77 18.80 26.67
N ILE A 558 8.78 17.91 26.84
CA ILE A 558 7.61 18.23 27.66
C ILE A 558 8.08 18.62 29.07
N SER A 559 7.38 19.59 29.66
CA SER A 559 7.67 20.27 30.93
C SER A 559 8.87 21.21 30.93
N ALA A 560 9.58 21.38 29.81
CA ALA A 560 10.65 22.37 29.71
C ALA A 560 10.08 23.80 29.80
N GLN A 561 10.77 24.65 30.56
CA GLN A 561 10.53 26.09 30.56
C GLN A 561 11.23 26.72 29.36
N VAL A 562 10.49 27.56 28.62
CA VAL A 562 11.00 28.21 27.40
C VAL A 562 10.76 29.72 27.44
N ALA A 563 11.74 30.48 26.96
CA ALA A 563 11.60 31.92 26.74
C ALA A 563 11.33 32.24 25.26
N PRO A 564 10.76 33.41 24.93
CA PRO A 564 10.62 33.84 23.54
C PRO A 564 11.97 33.82 22.81
N GLY A 565 11.99 33.23 21.60
CA GLY A 565 13.20 33.03 20.82
C GLY A 565 13.99 31.75 21.14
N GLN A 566 13.64 31.01 22.20
CA GLN A 566 14.28 29.73 22.52
C GLN A 566 13.91 28.65 21.48
N PRO A 567 14.89 27.91 20.92
CA PRO A 567 14.62 26.85 19.95
C PRO A 567 13.72 25.74 20.51
N LEU A 568 12.66 25.38 19.77
CA LEU A 568 11.76 24.27 20.09
C LEU A 568 12.11 23.02 19.28
N TYR A 569 12.30 23.20 17.98
CA TYR A 569 12.73 22.14 17.08
C TYR A 569 13.41 22.73 15.83
N ARG A 570 14.17 21.89 15.12
CA ARG A 570 14.84 22.23 13.87
C ARG A 570 14.31 21.35 12.74
N ILE A 571 13.94 21.98 11.64
CA ILE A 571 13.60 21.30 10.39
C ILE A 571 14.90 21.02 9.63
N HIS A 572 15.08 19.79 9.15
CA HIS A 572 16.14 19.38 8.23
C HIS A 572 15.53 19.00 6.89
N ALA A 573 16.14 19.46 5.80
CA ALA A 573 15.76 19.10 4.44
C ALA A 573 17.00 18.91 3.56
N ASP A 574 16.86 18.08 2.52
CA ASP A 574 17.93 17.83 1.54
C ASP A 574 17.93 18.87 0.40
N SER A 575 16.92 19.74 0.33
CA SER A 575 16.88 20.89 -0.58
C SER A 575 16.26 22.15 0.04
N ALA A 576 16.57 23.32 -0.52
CA ALA A 576 16.01 24.59 -0.09
C ALA A 576 14.51 24.71 -0.38
N GLU A 577 14.04 24.13 -1.48
CA GLU A 577 12.63 24.10 -1.86
C GLU A 577 11.80 23.30 -0.86
N ALA A 578 12.30 22.13 -0.45
CA ALA A 578 11.65 21.28 0.54
C ALA A 578 11.63 21.95 1.92
N LEU A 579 12.72 22.61 2.32
CA LEU A 579 12.75 23.41 3.55
C LEU A 579 11.68 24.52 3.52
N THR A 580 11.57 25.23 2.39
CA THR A 580 10.59 26.30 2.21
C THR A 580 9.15 25.77 2.32
N ALA A 581 8.87 24.62 1.71
CA ALA A 581 7.56 23.97 1.81
C ALA A 581 7.22 23.56 3.26
N ALA A 582 8.18 22.97 3.98
CA ALA A 582 8.00 22.59 5.38
C ALA A 582 7.81 23.81 6.29
N ALA A 583 8.60 24.87 6.09
CA ALA A 583 8.50 26.11 6.85
C ALA A 583 7.16 26.83 6.66
N ALA A 584 6.55 26.73 5.47
CA ALA A 584 5.24 27.32 5.21
C ALA A 584 4.14 26.69 6.09
N LEU A 585 4.19 25.37 6.35
CA LEU A 585 3.23 24.70 7.23
C LEU A 585 3.28 25.22 8.67
N VAL A 586 4.46 25.63 9.13
CA VAL A 586 4.64 26.20 10.48
C VAL A 586 4.05 27.60 10.57
N ARG A 587 4.12 28.40 9.49
CA ARG A 587 3.66 29.81 9.48
C ARG A 587 2.15 29.98 9.32
N VAL A 588 1.46 29.01 8.71
CA VAL A 588 0.01 29.09 8.42
C VAL A 588 -0.84 28.69 9.63
N GLY A 589 -0.25 28.04 10.64
CA GLY A 589 -0.96 27.67 11.86
C GLY A 589 -1.15 28.86 12.82
N GLY A 590 -2.40 29.26 13.08
CA GLY A 590 -2.73 30.07 14.27
C GLY A 590 -2.43 29.31 15.57
N GLU A 591 -2.69 29.92 16.74
CA GLU A 591 -2.39 29.33 18.07
C GLU A 591 -2.90 27.88 18.25
N CYS A 592 -4.01 27.50 17.59
CA CYS A 592 -4.55 26.13 17.57
C CYS A 592 -3.78 25.08 16.75
N HIS A 593 -2.73 25.46 16.01
CA HIS A 593 -2.01 24.60 15.06
C HIS A 593 -0.50 24.50 15.35
N GLN A 594 -0.03 24.98 16.50
CA GLN A 594 1.38 24.81 16.88
C GLN A 594 1.70 23.35 17.20
N ALA A 595 2.77 22.82 16.60
CA ALA A 595 3.25 21.46 16.82
C ALA A 595 3.80 21.23 18.24
N VAL A 596 4.16 22.30 18.95
CA VAL A 596 4.58 22.30 20.35
C VAL A 596 3.69 23.29 21.08
N ARG A 597 2.97 22.84 22.10
CA ARG A 597 2.10 23.69 22.91
C ARG A 597 2.85 24.20 24.13
N ILE A 598 2.74 25.51 24.35
CA ILE A 598 3.32 26.21 25.50
C ILE A 598 2.15 26.78 26.30
N ASP A 599 2.09 26.46 27.59
CA ASP A 599 1.19 27.12 28.54
C ASP A 599 1.93 28.35 29.09
N PRO A 600 1.44 29.58 28.82
CA PRO A 600 2.11 30.79 29.27
C PRO A 600 2.18 30.88 30.79
N ASP A 601 3.29 31.40 31.31
CA ASP A 601 3.44 31.73 32.74
C ASP A 601 2.54 32.90 33.18
#